data_AF-A0A1Y4G3E9-F1
#
_entry.id   AF-A0A1Y4G3E9-F1
#
_cell.length_a   1.000
_cell.length_b   1.000
_cell.length_c   1.000
_cell.angle_alpha   90.00
_cell.angle_beta   90.00
_cell.angle_gamma   90.00
#
_symmetry.space_group_name_H-M   'P 1'
#
loop_
_entity.id
_entity.type
_entity.pdbx_description
1 polymer ?
#
loop_
_entity_poly.entity_id
_entity_poly.type
_entity_poly.pdbx_seq_one_letter_code
_entity_poly.pdbx_strand_id
1 'polypeptide(L)'
;MRVRNAALEGQDLLHVSRARHLDELPGDRALRMERMEPTQQGMRVRRRGRRLGGDNMPTREETTAAQEPMAFFSHDSNASQDVKCQRLIHRRGYDGYGRWWRLCEYLAATKGHRIAFETEEDELILAGVLGFGQSGAFDEYMATKDCKSFVEELLDIGLLERDEDGFLTNFRMLKNALYFGRQRANGRKGGRPRKNSQNNNSAGQEV
;
A
#
# COMPACT_ATOMS: atom_id res chain seq x y z
N MET A 1 -65.20 -26.10 -22.14
CA MET A 1 -65.05 -26.84 -23.41
C MET A 1 -63.56 -27.01 -23.68
N ARG A 2 -63.12 -28.27 -23.81
CA ARG A 2 -61.78 -28.81 -24.20
C ARG A 2 -60.55 -28.59 -23.30
N VAL A 3 -60.34 -29.66 -22.53
CA VAL A 3 -59.11 -30.27 -21.98
C VAL A 3 -58.11 -30.64 -23.09
N ARG A 4 -56.80 -30.63 -22.79
CA ARG A 4 -55.86 -31.75 -23.08
C ARG A 4 -54.50 -31.60 -22.38
N ASN A 5 -54.23 -32.60 -21.54
CA ASN A 5 -52.93 -33.08 -21.05
C ASN A 5 -52.12 -33.72 -22.20
N ALA A 6 -50.79 -33.78 -22.05
CA ALA A 6 -49.98 -34.98 -22.32
C ALA A 6 -48.56 -34.83 -21.78
N ALA A 7 -48.23 -35.66 -20.78
CA ALA A 7 -46.88 -36.17 -20.50
C ALA A 7 -46.65 -37.43 -21.35
N LEU A 8 -45.39 -37.77 -21.68
CA LEU A 8 -44.82 -39.09 -22.03
C LEU A 8 -43.29 -38.87 -22.14
N GLU A 9 -42.40 -39.38 -21.27
CA GLU A 9 -41.90 -40.76 -21.05
C GLU A 9 -41.09 -41.40 -22.21
N GLY A 10 -39.96 -42.03 -21.85
CA GLY A 10 -39.07 -42.86 -22.68
C GLY A 10 -37.59 -42.45 -22.49
N GLN A 11 -36.85 -42.90 -21.46
CA GLN A 11 -36.24 -44.22 -21.25
C GLN A 11 -35.35 -44.75 -22.39
N ASP A 12 -34.13 -45.10 -21.97
CA ASP A 12 -33.34 -46.28 -22.34
C ASP A 12 -32.30 -46.25 -23.48
N LEU A 13 -31.05 -46.48 -23.03
CA LEU A 13 -30.25 -47.71 -23.27
C LEU A 13 -28.93 -47.62 -24.08
N LEU A 14 -27.90 -48.20 -23.43
CA LEU A 14 -26.70 -48.90 -23.94
C LEU A 14 -25.39 -48.09 -24.12
N HIS A 15 -24.37 -48.28 -23.26
CA HIS A 15 -23.38 -49.39 -23.22
C HIS A 15 -22.39 -49.42 -24.40
N VAL A 16 -21.09 -49.14 -24.14
CA VAL A 16 -19.88 -49.91 -24.51
C VAL A 16 -18.71 -49.37 -23.65
N SER A 17 -18.25 -50.03 -22.59
CA SER A 17 -17.22 -51.09 -22.50
C SER A 17 -15.78 -50.77 -22.96
N ARG A 18 -14.89 -50.76 -21.95
CA ARG A 18 -13.64 -51.55 -21.83
C ARG A 18 -12.32 -51.07 -22.47
N ALA A 19 -11.42 -50.66 -21.55
CA ALA A 19 -10.00 -51.01 -21.36
C ALA A 19 -9.05 -51.11 -22.56
N ARG A 20 -7.82 -50.55 -22.43
CA ARG A 20 -6.54 -51.29 -22.53
C ARG A 20 -5.43 -50.63 -21.70
N HIS A 21 -4.77 -51.49 -20.92
CA HIS A 21 -3.42 -51.39 -20.35
C HIS A 21 -2.39 -51.77 -21.45
N LEU A 22 -1.09 -51.66 -21.14
CA LEU A 22 0.14 -52.00 -21.91
C LEU A 22 0.83 -50.72 -22.43
N ASP A 23 2.13 -50.45 -22.32
CA ASP A 23 3.29 -51.24 -21.89
C ASP A 23 4.46 -50.31 -21.51
N GLU A 24 5.43 -50.92 -20.86
CA GLU A 24 6.64 -50.43 -20.22
C GLU A 24 7.86 -50.21 -21.15
N LEU A 25 8.74 -49.27 -20.73
CA LEU A 25 10.24 -49.29 -20.81
C LEU A 25 10.96 -49.06 -22.17
N PRO A 26 12.31 -48.81 -22.21
CA PRO A 26 13.25 -48.15 -21.28
C PRO A 26 14.31 -47.24 -22.00
N GLY A 27 15.23 -46.62 -21.23
CA GLY A 27 16.65 -46.68 -21.60
C GLY A 27 17.46 -45.38 -21.70
N ASP A 28 18.27 -45.17 -20.66
CA ASP A 28 19.57 -44.47 -20.60
C ASP A 28 20.25 -44.05 -21.91
N ARG A 29 20.69 -42.78 -21.94
CA ARG A 29 22.04 -42.47 -22.44
C ARG A 29 22.58 -41.17 -21.88
N ALA A 30 23.52 -41.34 -20.95
CA ALA A 30 24.51 -40.34 -20.59
C ALA A 30 25.29 -39.89 -21.85
N LEU A 31 25.33 -38.57 -22.09
CA LEU A 31 26.38 -37.94 -22.88
C LEU A 31 27.00 -36.79 -22.08
N ARG A 32 28.07 -37.19 -21.42
CA ARG A 32 29.17 -36.40 -20.87
C ARG A 32 29.88 -35.70 -22.02
N MET A 33 29.76 -34.37 -22.15
CA MET A 33 30.74 -33.55 -22.89
C MET A 33 30.99 -32.22 -22.15
N GLU A 34 32.18 -32.19 -21.56
CA GLU A 34 33.12 -31.06 -21.47
C GLU A 34 32.69 -29.74 -20.80
N ARG A 35 33.20 -29.60 -19.57
CA ARG A 35 33.54 -28.33 -18.94
C ARG A 35 34.49 -27.55 -19.85
N MET A 36 34.03 -26.40 -20.34
CA MET A 36 34.92 -25.28 -20.66
C MET A 36 34.79 -24.24 -19.55
N GLU A 37 35.85 -24.14 -18.74
CA GLU A 37 36.09 -23.03 -17.81
C GLU A 37 36.51 -21.78 -18.61
N PRO A 38 35.78 -20.65 -18.53
CA PRO A 38 36.31 -19.38 -18.99
C PRO A 38 37.17 -18.75 -17.88
N THR A 39 38.47 -18.74 -18.16
CA THR A 39 39.55 -17.91 -17.65
C THR A 39 39.10 -16.67 -16.85
N GLN A 40 39.43 -16.64 -15.56
CA GLN A 40 39.33 -15.45 -14.71
C GLN A 40 40.31 -14.38 -15.20
N GLN A 41 39.84 -13.45 -16.04
CA GLN A 41 40.55 -12.22 -16.37
C GLN A 41 39.97 -11.08 -15.52
N GLY A 42 40.77 -10.63 -14.57
CA GLY A 42 40.40 -9.63 -13.57
C GLY A 42 40.03 -8.27 -14.17
N MET A 43 38.73 -8.04 -14.36
CA MET A 43 38.20 -6.69 -14.35
C MET A 43 38.09 -6.23 -12.90
N ARG A 44 39.04 -5.38 -12.47
CA ARG A 44 38.83 -4.49 -11.32
C ARG A 44 37.73 -3.49 -11.67
N VAL A 45 36.49 -3.94 -11.56
CA VAL A 45 35.35 -3.03 -11.44
C VAL A 45 35.62 -2.24 -10.17
N ARG A 46 35.98 -0.98 -10.30
CA ARG A 46 35.85 -0.01 -9.22
C ARG A 46 34.36 0.01 -8.86
N ARG A 47 33.95 -0.89 -7.98
CA ARG A 47 32.69 -0.80 -7.25
C ARG A 47 32.82 0.49 -6.45
N ARG A 48 32.45 1.61 -7.07
CA ARG A 48 31.88 2.73 -6.32
C ARG A 48 30.74 2.07 -5.58
N GLY A 49 30.98 1.77 -4.31
CA GLY A 49 29.95 1.31 -3.39
C GLY A 49 28.84 2.34 -3.51
N ARG A 50 27.82 2.01 -4.29
CA ARG A 50 26.50 2.58 -4.10
C ARG A 50 26.16 2.06 -2.71
N ARG A 51 26.42 2.89 -1.69
CA ARG A 51 25.88 2.67 -0.34
C ARG A 51 24.37 2.69 -0.56
N LEU A 52 23.82 1.50 -0.83
CA LEU A 52 22.42 1.24 -0.56
C LEU A 52 22.26 1.59 0.92
N GLY A 53 21.33 2.52 1.16
CA GLY A 53 21.30 3.35 2.35
C GLY A 53 21.64 2.58 3.60
N GLY A 54 22.64 3.08 4.33
CA GLY A 54 22.80 2.67 5.72
C GLY A 54 21.49 2.92 6.46
N ASP A 55 21.27 2.14 7.51
CA ASP A 55 20.21 2.27 8.50
C ASP A 55 20.22 3.67 9.14
N ASN A 56 19.85 4.69 8.36
CA ASN A 56 19.83 6.06 8.79
C ASN A 56 18.45 6.28 9.40
N MET A 57 18.37 6.03 10.70
CA MET A 57 17.25 6.46 11.52
C MET A 57 16.93 7.91 11.17
N PRO A 58 15.65 8.22 10.86
CA PRO A 58 15.23 9.58 10.56
C PRO A 58 15.68 10.55 11.63
N THR A 59 16.27 11.67 11.23
CA THR A 59 16.62 12.73 12.17
C THR A 59 15.36 13.38 12.73
N ARG A 60 15.45 13.99 13.91
CA ARG A 60 14.32 14.72 14.52
C ARG A 60 13.75 15.81 13.59
N GLU A 61 14.60 16.46 12.81
CA GLU A 61 14.16 17.47 11.83
C GLU A 61 13.33 16.85 10.71
N GLU A 62 13.74 15.68 10.21
CA GLU A 62 13.02 14.94 9.17
C GLU A 62 11.70 14.37 9.68
N THR A 63 11.67 13.81 10.89
CA THR A 63 10.43 13.29 11.50
C THR A 63 9.44 14.43 11.79
N THR A 64 9.93 15.56 12.30
CA THR A 64 9.10 16.75 12.52
C THR A 64 8.57 17.28 11.19
N ALA A 65 9.43 17.39 10.18
CA ALA A 65 9.01 17.83 8.85
C ALA A 65 8.07 16.82 8.18
N ALA A 66 8.13 15.53 8.51
CA ALA A 66 7.24 14.50 7.98
C ALA A 66 5.81 14.62 8.51
N GLN A 67 5.59 15.29 9.64
CA GLN A 67 4.23 15.50 10.17
C GLN A 67 3.39 16.45 9.31
N GLU A 68 4.03 17.28 8.49
CA GLU A 68 3.30 18.24 7.66
C GLU A 68 2.49 17.54 6.55
N PRO A 69 1.24 17.98 6.29
CA PRO A 69 0.39 17.44 5.25
C PRO A 69 1.10 17.23 3.90
N MET A 70 0.68 16.19 3.19
CA MET A 70 1.20 15.84 1.87
C MET A 70 0.23 16.35 0.80
N ALA A 71 0.67 17.32 -0.01
CA ALA A 71 -0.11 17.82 -1.14
C ALA A 71 -0.25 16.79 -2.28
N PHE A 72 0.67 15.83 -2.36
CA PHE A 72 0.61 14.71 -3.29
C PHE A 72 1.27 13.49 -2.68
N PHE A 73 0.83 12.31 -3.12
CA PHE A 73 1.51 11.05 -2.85
C PHE A 73 1.31 10.10 -4.03
N SER A 74 2.25 9.16 -4.19
CA SER A 74 2.20 8.23 -5.31
C SER A 74 1.04 7.25 -5.16
N HIS A 75 0.20 7.19 -6.19
CA HIS A 75 -0.78 6.14 -6.40
C HIS A 75 -0.15 5.13 -7.37
N ASP A 76 0.22 3.94 -6.90
CA ASP A 76 0.77 2.93 -7.80
C ASP A 76 -0.31 2.53 -8.81
N SER A 77 0.00 2.61 -10.11
CA SER A 77 -0.98 2.31 -11.18
C SER A 77 -1.49 0.86 -11.14
N ASN A 78 -0.78 -0.02 -10.44
CA ASN A 78 -1.14 -1.42 -10.20
C ASN A 78 -1.60 -1.69 -8.76
N ALA A 79 -1.88 -0.66 -7.94
CA ALA A 79 -2.27 -0.84 -6.55
C ALA A 79 -3.51 -1.72 -6.36
N SER A 80 -4.40 -1.78 -7.36
CA SER A 80 -5.55 -2.68 -7.34
C SER A 80 -5.16 -4.15 -7.38
N GLN A 81 -3.96 -4.50 -7.87
CA GLN A 81 -3.45 -5.87 -7.93
C GLN A 81 -2.84 -6.35 -6.60
N ASP A 82 -2.64 -5.45 -5.63
CA ASP A 82 -2.20 -5.83 -4.29
C ASP A 82 -3.25 -6.75 -3.62
N VAL A 83 -2.81 -7.81 -2.95
CA VAL A 83 -3.70 -8.81 -2.35
C VAL A 83 -4.66 -8.22 -1.32
N LYS A 84 -4.23 -7.19 -0.58
CA LYS A 84 -5.08 -6.48 0.39
C LYS A 84 -6.15 -5.68 -0.32
N CYS A 85 -5.79 -4.97 -1.39
CA CYS A 85 -6.74 -4.26 -2.24
C CYS A 85 -7.73 -5.23 -2.93
N GLN A 86 -7.27 -6.38 -3.41
CA GLN A 86 -8.14 -7.43 -3.98
C GLN A 86 -9.13 -7.97 -2.95
N ARG A 87 -8.71 -8.20 -1.70
CA ARG A 87 -9.60 -8.61 -0.60
C ARG A 87 -10.67 -7.55 -0.34
N LEU A 88 -10.30 -6.28 -0.33
CA LEU A 88 -11.26 -5.18 -0.17
C LEU A 88 -12.26 -5.13 -1.33
N ILE A 89 -11.77 -5.20 -2.57
CA ILE A 89 -12.63 -5.20 -3.78
C ILE A 89 -13.58 -6.41 -3.74
N HIS A 90 -13.13 -7.56 -3.27
CA HIS A 90 -13.99 -8.75 -3.12
C HIS A 90 -15.10 -8.55 -2.08
N ARG A 91 -14.81 -7.89 -0.94
CA ARG A 91 -15.77 -7.67 0.15
C ARG A 91 -16.75 -6.51 -0.11
N ARG A 92 -16.27 -5.41 -0.69
CA ARG A 92 -16.98 -4.13 -0.79
C ARG A 92 -17.10 -3.58 -2.21
N GLY A 93 -16.61 -4.30 -3.21
CA GLY A 93 -16.58 -3.84 -4.59
C GLY A 93 -15.63 -2.67 -4.84
N TYR A 94 -15.72 -2.09 -6.03
CA TYR A 94 -14.92 -0.92 -6.41
C TYR A 94 -15.31 0.35 -5.63
N ASP A 95 -16.52 0.41 -5.11
CA ASP A 95 -17.00 1.52 -4.30
C ASP A 95 -16.26 1.59 -2.95
N GLY A 96 -16.11 0.44 -2.26
CA GLY A 96 -15.25 0.34 -1.08
C GLY A 96 -13.78 0.64 -1.38
N TYR A 97 -13.28 0.21 -2.54
CA TYR A 97 -11.92 0.54 -2.98
C TYR A 97 -11.72 2.05 -3.23
N GLY A 98 -12.72 2.72 -3.80
CA GLY A 98 -12.72 4.17 -3.96
C GLY A 98 -12.69 4.89 -2.61
N ARG A 99 -13.52 4.46 -1.66
CA ARG A 99 -13.50 4.99 -0.29
C ARG A 99 -12.17 4.77 0.43
N TRP A 100 -11.50 3.65 0.18
CA TRP A 100 -10.16 3.41 0.70
C TRP A 100 -9.13 4.44 0.20
N TRP A 101 -9.19 4.82 -1.07
CA TRP A 101 -8.33 5.88 -1.58
C TRP A 101 -8.71 7.25 -1.04
N ARG A 102 -10.00 7.54 -0.90
CA ARG A 102 -10.49 8.75 -0.23
C ARG A 102 -9.95 8.85 1.20
N LEU A 103 -9.88 7.73 1.93
CA LEU A 103 -9.28 7.66 3.25
C LEU A 103 -7.78 7.94 3.22
N CYS A 104 -7.05 7.40 2.23
CA CYS A 104 -5.62 7.70 2.06
C CYS A 104 -5.36 9.19 1.81
N GLU A 105 -6.20 9.85 1.01
CA GLU A 105 -6.14 11.30 0.80
C GLU A 105 -6.40 12.07 2.09
N TYR A 106 -7.39 11.64 2.89
CA TYR A 106 -7.68 12.26 4.16
C TYR A 106 -6.52 12.10 5.16
N LEU A 107 -5.90 10.92 5.24
CA LEU A 107 -4.65 10.71 6.00
C LEU A 107 -3.53 11.62 5.50
N ALA A 108 -3.36 11.77 4.18
CA ALA A 108 -2.33 12.61 3.59
C ALA A 108 -2.53 14.10 3.93
N ALA A 109 -3.78 14.57 3.97
CA ALA A 109 -4.13 15.95 4.30
C ALA A 109 -4.08 16.25 5.81
N THR A 110 -4.20 15.23 6.66
CA THR A 110 -4.16 15.38 8.11
C THR A 110 -2.73 15.48 8.64
N LYS A 111 -2.48 16.46 9.51
CA LYS A 111 -1.18 16.62 10.16
C LYS A 111 -0.87 15.38 11.00
N GLY A 112 0.33 14.83 10.81
CA GLY A 112 0.78 13.60 11.45
C GLY A 112 0.21 12.31 10.86
N HIS A 113 -0.64 12.41 9.84
CA HIS A 113 -1.10 11.26 9.04
C HIS A 113 -1.75 10.16 9.86
N ARG A 114 -2.51 10.56 10.87
CA ARG A 114 -3.27 9.69 11.76
C ARG A 114 -4.65 10.28 12.02
N ILE A 115 -5.66 9.43 12.20
CA ILE A 115 -7.06 9.84 12.37
C ILE A 115 -7.58 9.29 13.71
N ALA A 116 -8.22 10.14 14.51
CA ALA A 116 -8.93 9.70 15.70
C ALA A 116 -10.15 8.86 15.28
N PHE A 117 -10.42 7.78 16.00
CA PHE A 117 -11.54 6.88 15.72
C PHE A 117 -11.87 6.09 16.99
N GLU A 118 -12.26 6.84 18.02
CA GLU A 118 -12.58 6.32 19.35
C GLU A 118 -13.98 6.74 19.80
N THR A 119 -14.39 7.96 19.46
CA THR A 119 -15.69 8.52 19.85
C THR A 119 -16.72 8.42 18.72
N GLU A 120 -18.00 8.53 19.05
CA GLU A 120 -19.08 8.59 18.07
C GLU A 120 -18.96 9.81 17.13
N GLU A 121 -18.43 10.92 17.64
CA GLU A 121 -18.16 12.12 16.86
C GLU A 121 -17.06 11.87 15.81
N ASP A 122 -15.97 11.18 16.19
CA ASP A 122 -14.90 10.81 15.24
C ASP A 122 -15.45 9.95 14.10
N GLU A 123 -16.30 8.99 14.46
CA GLU A 123 -16.90 8.06 13.51
C GLU A 123 -17.86 8.76 12.55
N LEU A 124 -18.66 9.70 13.05
CA LEU A 124 -19.57 10.50 12.24
C LEU A 124 -18.80 11.44 11.29
N ILE A 125 -17.74 12.09 11.78
CA ILE A 125 -16.84 12.92 10.95
C ILE A 125 -16.26 12.07 9.82
N LEU A 126 -15.72 10.88 10.14
CA LEU A 126 -15.13 10.00 9.14
C LEU A 126 -16.18 9.47 8.17
N ALA A 127 -17.38 9.13 8.65
CA ALA A 127 -18.51 8.71 7.81
C ALA A 127 -18.87 9.79 6.79
N GLY A 128 -18.89 11.06 7.19
CA GLY A 128 -19.10 12.20 6.31
C GLY A 128 -17.97 12.37 5.27
N VAL A 129 -16.70 12.25 5.70
CA VAL A 129 -15.53 12.32 4.79
C VAL A 129 -15.57 11.23 3.72
N LEU A 130 -16.05 10.04 4.08
CA LEU A 130 -16.10 8.86 3.22
C LEU A 130 -17.44 8.69 2.49
N GLY A 131 -18.42 9.56 2.74
CA GLY A 131 -19.72 9.53 2.07
C GLY A 131 -20.54 8.28 2.37
N PHE A 132 -20.63 7.89 3.65
CA PHE A 132 -21.52 6.82 4.11
C PHE A 132 -22.97 7.28 4.36
N GLY A 133 -23.24 8.58 4.45
CA GLY A 133 -24.57 9.13 4.73
C GLY A 133 -25.14 10.08 3.68
N GLN A 134 -26.47 10.24 3.73
CA GLN A 134 -27.29 11.32 3.17
C GLN A 134 -27.69 12.33 4.29
N SER A 135 -28.52 13.34 3.99
CA SER A 135 -28.92 14.31 5.03
C SER A 135 -30.06 13.80 5.92
N GLY A 136 -29.82 13.66 7.24
CA GLY A 136 -30.86 13.45 8.27
C GLY A 136 -30.42 12.59 9.49
N ALA A 137 -31.05 12.76 10.66
CA ALA A 137 -30.59 12.12 11.92
C ALA A 137 -30.69 10.57 11.95
N PHE A 138 -31.68 9.95 11.30
CA PHE A 138 -31.74 8.48 11.18
C PHE A 138 -30.64 7.94 10.25
N ASP A 139 -30.23 8.77 9.30
CA ASP A 139 -29.18 8.45 8.35
C ASP A 139 -27.79 8.50 9.01
N GLU A 140 -27.57 9.42 9.95
CA GLU A 140 -26.32 9.49 10.74
C GLU A 140 -26.00 8.17 11.45
N TYR A 141 -26.98 7.55 12.13
CA TYR A 141 -26.75 6.26 12.82
C TYR A 141 -26.30 5.15 11.88
N MET A 142 -26.92 5.04 10.70
CA MET A 142 -26.55 4.04 9.70
C MET A 142 -25.19 4.35 9.09
N ALA A 143 -24.92 5.62 8.80
CA ALA A 143 -23.64 6.08 8.27
C ALA A 143 -22.49 5.74 9.23
N THR A 144 -22.66 5.97 10.53
CA THR A 144 -21.67 5.64 11.55
C THR A 144 -21.44 4.13 11.62
N LYS A 145 -22.50 3.32 11.56
CA LYS A 145 -22.39 1.84 11.53
C LYS A 145 -21.65 1.32 10.31
N ASP A 146 -22.00 1.81 9.13
CA ASP A 146 -21.35 1.40 7.88
C ASP A 146 -19.87 1.82 7.86
N CYS A 147 -19.57 3.03 8.37
CA CYS A 147 -18.21 3.50 8.53
C CYS A 147 -17.39 2.64 9.49
N LYS A 148 -17.93 2.27 10.67
CA LYS A 148 -17.25 1.34 11.60
C LYS A 148 -16.95 0.01 10.94
N SER A 149 -17.96 -0.59 10.32
CA SER A 149 -17.81 -1.88 9.64
C SER A 149 -16.75 -1.84 8.53
N PHE A 150 -16.70 -0.73 7.78
CA PHE A 150 -15.66 -0.51 6.78
C PHE A 150 -14.26 -0.38 7.40
N VAL A 151 -14.10 0.42 8.48
CA VAL A 151 -12.81 0.58 9.17
C VAL A 151 -12.33 -0.74 9.78
N GLU A 152 -13.22 -1.50 10.40
CA GLU A 152 -12.93 -2.84 10.95
C GLU A 152 -12.41 -3.79 9.87
N GLU A 153 -13.03 -3.79 8.68
CA GLU A 153 -12.55 -4.59 7.56
C GLU A 153 -11.18 -4.13 7.04
N LEU A 154 -10.92 -2.82 6.99
CA LEU A 154 -9.60 -2.31 6.59
C LEU A 154 -8.51 -2.70 7.58
N LEU A 155 -8.83 -2.73 8.88
CA LEU A 155 -7.94 -3.22 9.94
C LEU A 155 -7.69 -4.73 9.79
N ASP A 156 -8.74 -5.53 9.59
CA ASP A 156 -8.64 -6.99 9.39
C ASP A 156 -7.81 -7.35 8.14
N ILE A 157 -8.00 -6.62 7.04
CA ILE A 157 -7.21 -6.79 5.80
C ILE A 157 -5.75 -6.32 5.99
N GLY A 158 -5.50 -5.45 6.97
CA GLY A 158 -4.21 -4.81 7.20
C GLY A 158 -3.92 -3.68 6.20
N LEU A 159 -4.96 -3.03 5.67
CA LEU A 159 -4.84 -1.76 4.97
C LEU A 159 -4.74 -0.59 5.95
N LEU A 160 -5.33 -0.71 7.13
CA LEU A 160 -5.13 0.20 8.26
C LEU A 160 -4.44 -0.52 9.42
N GLU A 161 -3.84 0.27 10.29
CA GLU A 161 -3.25 -0.13 11.56
C GLU A 161 -3.68 0.87 12.64
N ARG A 162 -3.61 0.47 13.91
CA ARG A 162 -3.71 1.39 15.05
C ARG A 162 -2.31 1.68 15.58
N ASP A 163 -2.02 2.95 15.85
CA ASP A 163 -0.80 3.32 16.55
C ASP A 163 -0.91 3.07 18.07
N GLU A 164 0.16 3.36 18.82
CA GLU A 164 0.22 3.18 20.27
C GLU A 164 -0.83 4.01 21.03
N ASP A 165 -1.30 5.10 20.43
CA ASP A 165 -2.32 5.98 20.99
C ASP A 165 -3.74 5.60 20.50
N GLY A 166 -3.89 4.52 19.71
CA GLY A 166 -5.16 4.04 19.19
C GLY A 166 -5.65 4.70 17.90
N PHE A 167 -4.89 5.64 17.33
CA PHE A 167 -5.25 6.35 16.09
C PHE A 167 -5.10 5.45 14.87
N LEU A 168 -5.98 5.63 13.88
CA LEU A 168 -5.88 4.94 12.60
C LEU A 168 -4.71 5.50 11.79
N THR A 169 -3.86 4.61 11.30
CA THR A 169 -2.72 4.94 10.45
C THR A 169 -2.61 3.98 9.27
N ASN A 170 -1.80 4.35 8.29
CA ASN A 170 -1.43 3.48 7.19
C ASN A 170 0.08 3.56 6.96
N PHE A 171 0.75 2.41 6.99
CA PHE A 171 2.21 2.32 6.84
C PHE A 171 2.72 2.99 5.55
N ARG A 172 2.00 2.85 4.43
CA ARG A 172 2.39 3.49 3.16
C ARG A 172 2.32 5.01 3.26
N MET A 173 1.30 5.57 3.92
CA MET A 173 1.20 7.01 4.14
C MET A 173 2.33 7.52 5.04
N LEU A 174 2.67 6.80 6.11
CA LEU A 174 3.81 7.16 6.98
C LEU A 174 5.15 7.11 6.22
N LYS A 175 5.34 6.10 5.38
CA LYS A 175 6.54 5.99 4.52
C LYS A 175 6.63 7.15 3.52
N ASN A 176 5.52 7.51 2.88
CA ASN A 176 5.45 8.65 1.96
C ASN A 176 5.73 9.96 2.70
N ALA A 177 5.13 10.15 3.87
CA ALA A 177 5.33 11.32 4.71
C ALA A 177 6.79 11.49 5.10
N LEU A 178 7.45 10.40 5.49
CA LEU A 178 8.88 10.42 5.79
C LEU A 178 9.74 10.79 4.58
N TYR A 179 9.41 10.27 3.40
CA TYR A 179 10.09 10.66 2.16
C TYR A 179 10.00 12.17 1.93
N PHE A 180 8.80 12.75 2.05
CA PHE A 180 8.63 14.20 1.91
C PHE A 180 9.26 15.01 3.04
N GLY A 181 9.22 14.51 4.28
CA GLY A 181 9.89 15.11 5.43
C GLY A 181 11.39 15.27 5.20
N ARG A 182 12.04 14.25 4.62
CA ARG A 182 13.45 14.32 4.21
C ARG A 182 13.70 15.40 3.16
N GLN A 183 12.85 15.49 2.14
CA GLN A 183 12.98 16.54 1.11
C GLN A 183 12.81 17.94 1.71
N ARG A 184 11.80 18.13 2.58
CA ARG A 184 11.54 19.40 3.27
C ARG A 184 12.71 19.80 4.17
N ALA A 185 13.22 18.89 4.99
CA ALA A 185 14.34 19.15 5.89
C ALA A 185 15.62 19.52 5.11
N ASN A 186 15.92 18.81 4.03
CA ASN A 186 17.07 19.08 3.19
C ASN A 186 16.93 20.41 2.42
N GLY A 187 15.73 20.73 1.93
CA GLY A 187 15.44 22.02 1.30
C GLY A 187 15.71 23.21 2.21
N ARG A 188 15.36 23.10 3.51
CA ARG A 188 15.65 24.14 4.52
C ARG A 188 17.14 24.35 4.73
N LYS A 189 17.96 23.30 4.64
CA LYS A 189 19.43 23.38 4.76
C LYS A 189 20.06 24.02 3.53
N GLY A 190 19.58 23.67 2.34
CA GLY A 190 20.07 24.21 1.07
C GLY A 190 19.76 25.69 0.87
N GLY A 191 18.63 26.18 1.40
CA GLY A 191 18.24 27.60 1.31
C GLY A 191 18.88 28.51 2.36
N ARG A 192 19.64 27.99 3.33
CA ARG A 192 20.24 28.81 4.39
C ARG A 192 21.54 29.47 3.89
N PRO A 193 21.63 30.81 3.81
CA PRO A 193 22.88 31.48 3.46
C PRO A 193 23.98 31.08 4.45
N ARG A 194 25.14 30.66 3.94
CA ARG A 194 26.31 30.42 4.81
C ARG A 194 26.75 31.76 5.38
N LYS A 195 26.69 31.92 6.71
CA LYS A 195 27.28 33.06 7.40
C LYS A 195 28.80 32.96 7.23
N ASN A 196 29.39 33.81 6.39
CA ASN A 196 30.85 33.92 6.28
C ASN A 196 31.39 34.48 7.61
N SER A 197 32.05 33.64 8.39
CA SER A 197 32.71 34.01 9.65
C SER A 197 34.08 34.66 9.45
N GLN A 198 34.36 35.23 8.27
CA GLN A 198 35.58 35.97 7.98
C GLN A 198 35.23 37.45 7.85
N ASN A 199 35.29 38.16 8.97
CA ASN A 199 35.60 39.58 9.09
C ASN A 199 35.35 39.97 10.55
N ASN A 200 36.36 39.78 11.40
CA ASN A 200 36.48 40.44 12.70
C ASN A 200 37.90 40.21 13.25
N ASN A 201 38.94 40.50 12.45
CA ASN A 201 40.34 40.50 12.93
C ASN A 201 41.25 41.43 12.12
N SER A 202 40.74 42.61 11.75
CA SER A 202 41.57 43.66 11.13
C SER A 202 40.98 45.05 11.37
N ALA A 203 40.81 45.39 12.64
CA ALA A 203 40.66 46.78 13.09
C ALA A 203 41.47 46.92 14.38
N GLY A 204 42.77 47.20 14.26
CA GLY A 204 43.61 47.40 15.43
C GLY A 204 45.12 47.23 15.22
N GLN A 205 45.69 47.77 14.15
CA GLN A 205 47.09 48.21 14.16
C GLN A 205 47.36 49.02 12.89
N GLU A 206 47.55 50.33 13.03
CA GLU A 206 48.75 51.03 12.53
C GLU A 206 48.72 52.52 12.89
N VAL A 207 49.84 52.93 13.50
CA VAL A 207 50.50 54.25 13.71
C VAL A 207 49.74 55.44 14.29
#